data_AF-A0A257V3P5-F1
#
_entry.id   AF-A0A257V3P5-F1
#
_cell.length_a   1.000
_cell.length_b   1.000
_cell.length_c   1.000
_cell.angle_alpha   90.00
_cell.angle_beta   90.00
_cell.angle_gamma   90.00
#
_symmetry.space_group_name_H-M   'P 1'
#
loop_
_entity.id
_entity.type
_entity.pdbx_description
1 polymer ?
#
loop_
_entity_poly.entity_id
_entity_poly.type
_entity_poly.pdbx_seq_one_letter_code
_entity_poly.pdbx_strand_id
1 'polypeptide(L)'
;MFEHGVRAVDRALTAGAHGLPLIGSCDWNDGYNRVGPEGRGESVWVGWFLHAVLGALAPLCGERGDAPRAARYRAERERLGTMLEQAWDGEWYRRAYFDDGTPLGSSQNDEGKIDSIAQTWAVLSGAAPRKRSERAMSAVRTHLVRRGSGVILLLSPPFDHTVLDPGYIKGYIPGIRENGGQYTHAAAWVVLALARLGSGDEAVELFHMLNPINHSRTASEVEKYMTEPYAVAGDVYDHPAHRGRGGWTWYTGSAGWMYRVGLEGILGLQRRGACFTVDPCIPSSWPTYSIEWRFGTTPYTIVVENPERRCRGVASAELDGSPADPAAIPLSDDGRPHRVRVVLGAGRDVPSGSPRTPADQAGAHPSRAPEPSAHG
;
A
#
# COMPACT_ATOMS: atom_id res chain seq x y z
N MET A 1 -2.35 -1.56 24.64
CA MET A 1 -2.23 -1.33 23.18
C MET A 1 -3.24 -2.15 22.38
N PHE A 2 -3.25 -3.49 22.43
CA PHE A 2 -4.19 -4.32 21.65
C PHE A 2 -5.67 -3.90 21.80
N GLU A 3 -6.14 -3.74 23.04
CA GLU A 3 -7.51 -3.29 23.34
C GLU A 3 -7.87 -1.92 22.73
N HIS A 4 -6.91 -0.99 22.65
CA HIS A 4 -7.13 0.29 21.97
C HIS A 4 -7.30 0.10 20.46
N GLY A 5 -6.53 -0.81 19.85
CA GLY A 5 -6.66 -1.13 18.43
C GLY A 5 -8.02 -1.74 18.10
N VAL A 6 -8.49 -2.67 18.94
CA VAL A 6 -9.84 -3.24 18.85
C VAL A 6 -10.91 -2.15 18.94
N ARG A 7 -10.85 -1.27 19.95
CA ARG A 7 -11.83 -0.18 20.11
C ARG A 7 -11.83 0.80 18.93
N ALA A 8 -10.66 1.08 18.36
CA ALA A 8 -10.55 1.93 17.18
C ALA A 8 -11.21 1.30 15.96
N VAL A 9 -10.98 -0.01 15.71
CA VAL A 9 -11.65 -0.76 14.64
C VAL A 9 -13.15 -0.80 14.88
N ASP A 10 -13.60 -1.10 16.09
CA ASP A 10 -15.02 -1.16 16.44
C ASP A 10 -15.73 0.17 16.22
N ARG A 11 -15.06 1.29 16.52
CA ARG A 11 -15.55 2.64 16.24
C ARG A 11 -15.64 2.95 14.74
N ALA A 12 -14.76 2.35 13.94
CA ALA A 12 -14.66 2.56 12.50
C ALA A 12 -15.58 1.65 11.68
N LEU A 13 -16.13 0.58 12.27
CA LEU A 13 -17.13 -0.33 11.66
C LEU A 13 -18.51 0.32 11.50
N THR A 14 -18.54 1.49 10.87
CA THR A 14 -19.75 2.17 10.42
C THR A 14 -20.16 1.67 9.04
N ALA A 15 -21.43 1.90 8.67
CA ALA A 15 -21.95 1.58 7.36
C ALA A 15 -22.97 2.66 6.97
N GLY A 16 -22.72 3.35 5.86
CA GLY A 16 -23.67 4.27 5.25
C GLY A 16 -24.65 3.56 4.30
N ALA A 17 -25.27 4.33 3.42
CA ALA A 17 -26.33 3.85 2.53
C ALA A 17 -25.84 2.77 1.55
N HIS A 18 -24.58 2.82 1.13
CA HIS A 18 -23.96 1.84 0.23
C HIS A 18 -23.22 0.73 0.99
N GLY A 19 -23.35 0.67 2.33
CA GLY A 19 -22.67 -0.30 3.17
C GLY A 19 -21.17 -0.03 3.34
N LEU A 20 -20.70 1.17 2.98
CA LEU A 20 -19.31 1.61 3.11
C LEU A 20 -19.11 2.39 4.41
N PRO A 21 -17.88 2.50 4.94
CA PRO A 21 -17.63 3.29 6.14
C PRO A 21 -17.94 4.77 5.92
N LEU A 22 -18.52 5.41 6.94
CA LEU A 22 -18.80 6.83 6.92
C LEU A 22 -17.49 7.62 6.88
N ILE A 23 -17.43 8.65 6.03
CA ILE A 23 -16.26 9.53 5.94
C ILE A 23 -16.18 10.49 7.13
N GLY A 24 -17.30 10.78 7.79
CA GLY A 24 -17.36 11.75 8.88
C GLY A 24 -16.97 13.15 8.42
N SER A 25 -16.13 13.85 9.19
CA SER A 25 -15.63 15.15 8.77
C SER A 25 -14.74 15.02 7.54
N CYS A 26 -13.75 14.12 7.57
CA CYS A 26 -12.82 13.85 6.47
C CYS A 26 -12.21 12.45 6.70
N ASP A 27 -11.58 11.91 5.65
CA ASP A 27 -10.70 10.75 5.79
C ASP A 27 -9.23 11.17 5.74
N TRP A 28 -8.34 10.39 5.11
CA TRP A 28 -6.94 10.81 4.93
C TRP A 28 -6.78 12.14 4.19
N ASN A 29 -7.72 12.48 3.30
CA ASN A 29 -7.73 13.79 2.65
C ASN A 29 -8.55 14.77 3.52
N ASP A 30 -7.86 15.55 4.34
CA ASP A 30 -8.48 16.56 5.19
C ASP A 30 -9.31 17.58 4.39
N GLY A 31 -8.93 17.83 3.12
CA GLY A 31 -9.61 18.73 2.19
C GLY A 31 -11.03 18.32 1.82
N TYR A 32 -11.44 17.08 2.14
CA TYR A 32 -12.78 16.55 1.91
C TYR A 32 -13.75 16.83 3.08
N ASN A 33 -13.57 17.96 3.77
CA ASN A 33 -14.29 18.29 4.98
C ASN A 33 -15.81 18.54 4.82
N ARG A 34 -16.32 18.55 3.58
CA ARG A 34 -17.74 18.75 3.26
C ARG A 34 -18.38 17.57 2.52
N VAL A 35 -17.70 16.42 2.47
CA VAL A 35 -18.28 15.21 1.86
C VAL A 35 -19.33 14.56 2.76
N GLY A 36 -19.11 14.51 4.08
CA GLY A 36 -20.03 13.89 5.05
C GLY A 36 -20.43 14.70 6.28
N PRO A 37 -20.57 16.05 6.23
CA PRO A 37 -20.89 16.86 7.41
C PRO A 37 -22.22 16.50 8.09
N GLU A 38 -23.18 15.90 7.37
CA GLU A 38 -24.44 15.41 7.94
C GLU A 38 -24.36 13.95 8.45
N GLY A 39 -23.16 13.36 8.44
CA GLY A 39 -22.90 12.03 8.99
C GLY A 39 -23.39 10.87 8.12
N ARG A 40 -23.66 11.10 6.83
CA ARG A 40 -24.14 10.09 5.87
C ARG A 40 -23.16 9.82 4.73
N GLY A 41 -22.25 10.73 4.44
CA GLY A 41 -21.20 10.55 3.43
C GLY A 41 -20.30 9.36 3.72
N GLU A 42 -19.81 8.71 2.68
CA GLU A 42 -19.09 7.43 2.74
C GLU A 42 -17.72 7.50 2.05
N SER A 43 -16.72 6.78 2.56
CA SER A 43 -15.38 6.72 1.96
C SER A 43 -15.01 5.31 1.48
N VAL A 44 -14.72 5.22 0.18
CA VAL A 44 -14.20 3.99 -0.44
C VAL A 44 -12.77 3.70 0.02
N TRP A 45 -11.95 4.74 0.20
CA TRP A 45 -10.59 4.60 0.72
C TRP A 45 -10.58 4.04 2.15
N VAL A 46 -11.41 4.58 3.05
CA VAL A 46 -11.53 4.04 4.42
C VAL A 46 -11.97 2.59 4.38
N GLY A 47 -12.87 2.21 3.47
CA GLY A 47 -13.27 0.81 3.31
C GLY A 47 -12.11 -0.10 2.93
N TRP A 48 -11.30 0.26 1.92
CA TRP A 48 -10.11 -0.55 1.57
C TRP A 48 -9.11 -0.64 2.72
N PHE A 49 -8.86 0.48 3.40
CA PHE A 49 -7.95 0.51 4.54
C PHE A 49 -8.46 -0.36 5.70
N LEU A 50 -9.74 -0.25 6.03
CA LEU A 50 -10.39 -1.04 7.08
C LEU A 50 -10.40 -2.53 6.73
N HIS A 51 -10.62 -2.90 5.46
CA HIS A 51 -10.51 -4.28 5.01
C HIS A 51 -9.11 -4.86 5.27
N ALA A 52 -8.05 -4.09 5.01
CA ALA A 52 -6.67 -4.48 5.31
C ALA A 52 -6.44 -4.64 6.82
N VAL A 53 -6.93 -3.68 7.62
CA VAL A 53 -6.82 -3.71 9.09
C VAL A 53 -7.54 -4.90 9.70
N LEU A 54 -8.77 -5.20 9.25
CA LEU A 54 -9.54 -6.36 9.71
C LEU A 54 -8.81 -7.68 9.40
N GLY A 55 -8.20 -7.78 8.21
CA GLY A 55 -7.40 -8.94 7.81
C GLY A 55 -6.17 -9.16 8.70
N ALA A 56 -5.55 -8.08 9.18
CA ALA A 56 -4.41 -8.16 10.10
C ALA A 56 -4.82 -8.41 11.55
N LEU A 57 -5.95 -7.85 12.00
CA LEU A 57 -6.37 -7.89 13.41
C LEU A 57 -7.17 -9.15 13.77
N ALA A 58 -7.91 -9.74 12.82
CA ALA A 58 -8.70 -10.95 13.09
C ALA A 58 -7.84 -12.15 13.56
N PRO A 59 -6.69 -12.48 12.95
CA PRO A 59 -5.79 -13.52 13.46
C PRO A 59 -5.29 -13.23 14.87
N LEU A 60 -4.90 -11.98 15.15
CA LEU A 60 -4.42 -11.54 16.48
C LEU A 60 -5.50 -11.69 17.57
N CYS A 61 -6.77 -11.51 17.23
CA CYS A 61 -7.88 -11.79 18.16
C CYS A 61 -7.94 -13.29 18.49
N GLY A 62 -7.80 -14.15 17.48
CA GLY A 62 -7.79 -15.60 17.66
C GLY A 62 -6.61 -16.09 18.50
N GLU A 63 -5.40 -15.62 18.21
CA GLU A 63 -4.17 -15.94 18.97
C GLU A 63 -4.27 -15.54 20.45
N ARG A 64 -5.11 -14.54 20.77
CA ARG A 64 -5.38 -14.07 22.13
C ARG A 64 -6.58 -14.74 22.79
N GLY A 65 -7.18 -15.73 22.15
CA GLY A 65 -8.33 -16.49 22.68
C GLY A 65 -9.69 -15.83 22.47
N ASP A 66 -9.78 -14.73 21.70
CA ASP A 66 -11.04 -14.05 21.40
C ASP A 66 -11.61 -14.50 20.04
N ALA A 67 -12.02 -15.77 20.01
CA ALA A 67 -12.61 -16.40 18.82
C ALA A 67 -13.88 -15.70 18.32
N PRO A 68 -14.82 -15.24 19.19
CA PRO A 68 -16.01 -14.51 18.73
C PRO A 68 -15.68 -13.22 17.98
N ARG A 69 -14.73 -12.41 18.49
CA ARG A 69 -14.31 -11.18 17.81
C ARG A 69 -13.57 -11.48 16.52
N ALA A 70 -12.70 -12.49 16.50
CA ALA A 70 -12.04 -12.93 15.28
C ALA A 70 -13.04 -13.33 14.19
N ALA A 71 -14.10 -14.05 14.56
CA ALA A 71 -15.18 -14.41 13.63
C ALA A 71 -15.95 -13.18 13.14
N ARG A 72 -16.30 -12.24 14.02
CA ARG A 72 -16.96 -10.98 13.64
C ARG A 72 -16.11 -10.17 12.66
N TYR A 73 -14.82 -9.99 12.92
CA TYR A 73 -13.92 -9.23 12.03
C TYR A 73 -13.73 -9.90 10.67
N ARG A 74 -13.71 -11.23 10.60
CA ARG A 74 -13.73 -11.95 9.32
C ARG A 74 -15.03 -11.70 8.56
N ALA A 75 -16.19 -11.80 9.23
CA ALA A 75 -17.48 -11.54 8.60
C ALA A 75 -17.60 -10.10 8.08
N GLU A 76 -17.18 -9.12 8.87
CA GLU A 76 -17.18 -7.71 8.43
C GLU A 76 -16.22 -7.46 7.27
N ARG A 77 -15.05 -8.12 7.26
CA ARG A 77 -14.10 -8.03 6.14
C ARG A 77 -14.72 -8.53 4.84
N GLU A 78 -15.36 -9.69 4.84
CA GLU A 78 -16.03 -10.25 3.66
C GLU A 78 -17.21 -9.38 3.19
N ARG A 79 -18.04 -8.91 4.13
CA ARG A 79 -19.14 -7.97 3.84
C ARG A 79 -18.60 -6.71 3.16
N LEU A 80 -17.57 -6.09 3.76
CA LEU A 80 -16.98 -4.85 3.29
C LEU A 80 -16.32 -5.02 1.92
N GLY A 81 -15.61 -6.13 1.67
CA GLY A 81 -15.05 -6.46 0.36
C GLY A 81 -16.12 -6.52 -0.73
N THR A 82 -17.29 -7.11 -0.43
CA THR A 82 -18.43 -7.16 -1.35
C THR A 82 -18.97 -5.76 -1.68
N MET A 83 -19.09 -4.87 -0.68
CA MET A 83 -19.56 -3.49 -0.89
C MET A 83 -18.55 -2.65 -1.65
N LEU A 84 -17.26 -2.82 -1.38
CA LEU A 84 -16.19 -2.09 -2.07
C LEU A 84 -16.12 -2.42 -3.56
N GLU A 85 -16.39 -3.67 -3.95
CA GLU A 85 -16.50 -4.03 -5.36
C GLU A 85 -17.64 -3.30 -6.08
N GLN A 86 -18.72 -2.94 -5.37
CA GLN A 86 -19.82 -2.15 -5.94
C GLN A 86 -19.46 -0.68 -6.14
N ALA A 87 -18.37 -0.19 -5.54
CA ALA A 87 -17.85 1.15 -5.79
C ALA A 87 -17.11 1.27 -7.13
N TRP A 88 -17.06 0.21 -7.95
CA TRP A 88 -16.49 0.25 -9.28
C TRP A 88 -17.29 1.17 -10.23
N ASP A 89 -16.59 2.04 -10.96
CA ASP A 89 -17.18 3.07 -11.82
C ASP A 89 -16.91 2.86 -13.33
N GLY A 90 -16.51 1.65 -13.73
CA GLY A 90 -16.24 1.30 -15.13
C GLY A 90 -14.77 1.04 -15.40
N GLU A 91 -13.90 2.01 -15.12
CA GLU A 91 -12.44 1.94 -15.33
C GLU A 91 -11.60 2.09 -14.05
N TRP A 92 -12.19 2.64 -12.98
CA TRP A 92 -11.59 2.80 -11.66
C TRP A 92 -12.66 2.74 -10.56
N TYR A 93 -12.26 2.72 -9.30
CA TYR A 93 -13.17 2.80 -8.15
C TYR A 93 -13.50 4.25 -7.83
N ARG A 94 -14.75 4.52 -7.44
CA ARG A 94 -15.16 5.82 -6.91
C ARG A 94 -14.36 6.18 -5.67
N ARG A 95 -14.26 7.46 -5.37
CA ARG A 95 -13.49 7.97 -4.24
C ARG A 95 -14.32 8.02 -2.95
N ALA A 96 -15.56 8.47 -3.05
CA ALA A 96 -16.47 8.67 -1.92
C ALA A 96 -17.92 8.87 -2.43
N TYR A 97 -18.85 8.97 -1.49
CA TYR A 97 -20.21 9.46 -1.73
C TYR A 97 -20.52 10.61 -0.76
N PHE A 98 -21.18 11.65 -1.26
CA PHE A 98 -21.68 12.75 -0.43
C PHE A 98 -22.84 12.31 0.47
N ASP A 99 -23.25 13.15 1.42
CA ASP A 99 -24.39 12.91 2.32
C ASP A 99 -25.74 12.64 1.60
N ASP A 100 -25.87 13.11 0.36
CA ASP A 100 -27.04 12.90 -0.51
C ASP A 100 -26.92 11.66 -1.41
N GLY A 101 -25.79 10.94 -1.33
CA GLY A 101 -25.48 9.77 -2.16
C GLY A 101 -24.84 10.11 -3.50
N THR A 102 -24.60 11.38 -3.83
CA THR A 102 -23.92 11.77 -5.07
C THR A 102 -22.48 11.20 -5.07
N PRO A 103 -22.03 10.55 -6.15
CA PRO A 103 -20.68 10.00 -6.22
C PRO A 103 -19.61 11.07 -6.40
N LEU A 104 -18.46 10.87 -5.77
CA LEU A 104 -17.21 11.62 -5.95
C LEU A 104 -16.11 10.69 -6.48
N GLY A 105 -15.22 11.18 -7.35
CA GLY A 105 -14.20 10.32 -7.98
C GLY A 105 -14.79 9.40 -9.05
N SER A 106 -15.81 9.88 -9.76
CA SER A 106 -16.52 9.16 -10.81
C SER A 106 -16.25 9.78 -12.18
N SER A 107 -16.30 8.95 -13.22
CA SER A 107 -16.40 9.33 -14.62
C SER A 107 -17.52 10.33 -14.92
N GLN A 108 -18.55 10.41 -14.08
CA GLN A 108 -19.67 11.35 -14.18
C GLN A 108 -19.36 12.75 -13.62
N ASN A 109 -18.31 12.92 -12.81
CA ASN A 109 -17.94 14.23 -12.26
C ASN A 109 -17.20 15.07 -13.30
N ASP A 110 -17.34 16.38 -13.35
CA ASP A 110 -16.55 17.23 -14.27
C ASP A 110 -15.09 17.39 -13.82
N GLU A 111 -14.90 17.51 -12.50
CA GLU A 111 -13.63 17.68 -11.80
C GLU A 111 -13.48 16.60 -10.73
N GLY A 112 -12.25 16.31 -10.32
CA GLY A 112 -11.97 15.24 -9.36
C GLY A 112 -12.41 13.86 -9.83
N LYS A 113 -12.40 13.61 -11.15
CA LYS A 113 -12.89 12.37 -11.79
C LYS A 113 -12.22 11.10 -11.27
N ILE A 114 -10.91 11.17 -11.03
CA ILE A 114 -10.12 10.08 -10.50
C ILE A 114 -9.20 10.59 -9.41
N ASP A 115 -9.13 9.84 -8.32
CA ASP A 115 -8.26 10.05 -7.17
C ASP A 115 -7.43 8.77 -6.95
N SER A 116 -6.12 8.94 -6.78
CA SER A 116 -5.15 7.85 -6.67
C SER A 116 -5.35 6.96 -5.44
N ILE A 117 -5.88 7.47 -4.32
CA ILE A 117 -5.79 6.73 -3.05
C ILE A 117 -6.79 5.57 -2.99
N ALA A 118 -7.99 5.73 -3.56
CA ALA A 118 -8.94 4.61 -3.64
C ALA A 118 -8.39 3.48 -4.53
N GLN A 119 -7.68 3.83 -5.61
CA GLN A 119 -7.14 2.85 -6.56
C GLN A 119 -5.96 2.09 -5.96
N THR A 120 -5.03 2.82 -5.35
CA THR A 120 -3.84 2.22 -4.73
C THR A 120 -4.23 1.32 -3.58
N TRP A 121 -5.16 1.74 -2.72
CA TRP A 121 -5.61 0.91 -1.60
C TRP A 121 -6.49 -0.28 -2.00
N ALA A 122 -7.17 -0.23 -3.16
CA ALA A 122 -7.76 -1.43 -3.75
C ALA A 122 -6.69 -2.52 -3.98
N VAL A 123 -5.49 -2.15 -4.44
CA VAL A 123 -4.35 -3.06 -4.58
C VAL A 123 -3.76 -3.44 -3.21
N LEU A 124 -3.44 -2.45 -2.37
CA LEU A 124 -2.70 -2.65 -1.12
C LEU A 124 -3.49 -3.44 -0.07
N SER A 125 -4.83 -3.37 -0.11
CA SER A 125 -5.70 -4.17 0.75
C SER A 125 -5.70 -5.66 0.40
N GLY A 126 -5.28 -6.01 -0.83
CA GLY A 126 -5.32 -7.37 -1.37
C GLY A 126 -6.75 -7.91 -1.61
N ALA A 127 -7.74 -7.02 -1.63
CA ALA A 127 -9.16 -7.37 -1.67
C ALA A 127 -9.77 -7.26 -3.07
N ALA A 128 -9.34 -6.26 -3.84
CA ALA A 128 -9.83 -6.06 -5.20
C ALA A 128 -9.38 -7.21 -6.12
N PRO A 129 -10.25 -7.71 -7.03
CA PRO A 129 -9.85 -8.68 -8.04
C PRO A 129 -8.68 -8.16 -8.88
N ARG A 130 -7.70 -9.03 -9.15
CA ARG A 130 -6.47 -8.70 -9.89
C ARG A 130 -6.72 -7.87 -11.16
N LYS A 131 -7.70 -8.26 -11.99
CA LYS A 131 -8.06 -7.53 -13.22
C LYS A 131 -8.56 -6.10 -12.93
N ARG A 132 -9.32 -5.89 -11.84
CA ARG A 132 -9.78 -4.57 -11.40
C ARG A 132 -8.60 -3.73 -10.91
N SER A 133 -7.73 -4.30 -10.09
CA SER A 133 -6.50 -3.65 -9.62
C SER A 133 -5.62 -3.17 -10.78
N GLU A 134 -5.36 -4.03 -11.77
CA GLU A 134 -4.57 -3.68 -12.94
C GLU A 134 -5.23 -2.59 -13.78
N ARG A 135 -6.55 -2.66 -13.96
CA ARG A 135 -7.32 -1.66 -14.69
C ARG A 135 -7.31 -0.30 -13.97
N ALA A 136 -7.56 -0.28 -12.67
CA ALA A 136 -7.54 0.94 -11.86
C ALA A 136 -6.14 1.59 -11.88
N MET A 137 -5.07 0.80 -11.77
CA MET A 137 -3.70 1.32 -11.87
C MET A 137 -3.34 1.74 -13.31
N SER A 138 -3.96 1.16 -14.34
CA SER A 138 -3.88 1.68 -15.70
C SER A 138 -4.49 3.08 -15.80
N ALA A 139 -5.65 3.32 -15.18
CA ALA A 139 -6.25 4.64 -15.13
C ALA A 139 -5.38 5.65 -14.36
N VAL A 140 -4.79 5.26 -13.22
CA VAL A 140 -3.82 6.09 -12.49
C VAL A 140 -2.65 6.49 -13.40
N ARG A 141 -2.07 5.55 -14.16
CA ARG A 141 -0.97 5.84 -15.09
C ARG A 141 -1.38 6.82 -16.18
N THR A 142 -2.53 6.60 -16.80
CA THR A 142 -3.02 7.46 -17.88
C THR A 142 -3.33 8.88 -17.40
N HIS A 143 -4.01 8.99 -16.25
CA HIS A 143 -4.60 10.26 -15.83
C HIS A 143 -3.76 11.04 -14.83
N LEU A 144 -2.96 10.37 -14.01
CA LEU A 144 -2.30 10.98 -12.84
C LEU A 144 -0.77 10.99 -12.92
N VAL A 145 -0.14 10.13 -13.72
CA VAL A 145 1.32 10.13 -13.89
C VAL A 145 1.71 11.11 -15.00
N ARG A 146 2.49 12.14 -14.65
CA ARG A 146 3.00 13.14 -15.58
C ARG A 146 4.51 13.01 -15.73
N ARG A 147 4.94 12.03 -16.53
CA ARG A 147 6.38 11.73 -16.75
C ARG A 147 7.16 12.97 -17.22
N GLY A 148 6.61 13.76 -18.13
CA GLY A 148 7.26 14.96 -18.65
C GLY A 148 7.52 16.05 -17.60
N SER A 149 6.73 16.10 -16.53
CA SER A 149 6.91 17.04 -15.43
C SER A 149 7.47 16.41 -14.16
N GLY A 150 7.67 15.09 -14.14
CA GLY A 150 8.24 14.37 -13.00
C GLY A 150 7.32 14.27 -11.80
N VAL A 151 5.99 14.34 -11.98
CA VAL A 151 5.02 14.32 -10.86
C VAL A 151 3.94 13.25 -11.01
N ILE A 152 3.41 12.80 -9.88
CA ILE A 152 2.27 11.88 -9.76
C ILE A 152 1.17 12.60 -8.99
N LEU A 153 0.10 12.98 -9.69
CA LEU A 153 -0.98 13.79 -9.14
C LEU A 153 -1.84 12.99 -8.14
N LEU A 154 -2.35 13.65 -7.10
CA LEU A 154 -3.31 13.03 -6.18
C LEU A 154 -4.63 12.72 -6.88
N LEU A 155 -5.14 13.68 -7.66
CA LEU A 155 -6.40 13.59 -8.38
C LEU A 155 -6.38 14.41 -9.68
N SER A 156 -7.32 14.14 -10.59
CA SER A 156 -7.47 14.91 -11.83
C SER A 156 -8.88 14.78 -12.44
N PRO A 157 -9.40 15.83 -13.10
CA PRO A 157 -8.92 17.22 -13.07
C PRO A 157 -8.97 17.82 -11.64
N PRO A 158 -8.18 18.84 -11.31
CA PRO A 158 -8.35 19.56 -10.04
C PRO A 158 -9.74 20.22 -9.97
N PHE A 159 -10.21 20.47 -8.75
CA PHE A 159 -11.44 21.21 -8.50
C PHE A 159 -11.23 22.72 -8.68
N ASP A 160 -12.18 23.39 -9.31
CA ASP A 160 -12.19 24.83 -9.52
C ASP A 160 -13.64 25.33 -9.61
N HIS A 161 -14.36 24.89 -10.63
CA HIS A 161 -15.66 25.45 -11.00
C HIS A 161 -16.84 24.50 -10.79
N THR A 162 -16.60 23.25 -10.38
CA THR A 162 -17.69 22.30 -10.13
C THR A 162 -18.69 22.82 -9.11
N VAL A 163 -19.96 22.46 -9.28
CA VAL A 163 -21.03 22.74 -8.31
C VAL A 163 -20.92 21.86 -7.07
N LEU A 164 -20.24 20.71 -7.16
CA LEU A 164 -19.98 19.85 -6.01
C LEU A 164 -19.04 20.57 -5.03
N ASP A 165 -19.30 20.40 -3.74
CA ASP A 165 -18.52 21.02 -2.66
C ASP A 165 -17.85 19.94 -1.80
N PRO A 166 -16.71 19.39 -2.24
CA PRO A 166 -15.94 18.43 -1.43
C PRO A 166 -15.37 19.07 -0.16
N GLY A 167 -15.24 20.40 -0.11
CA GLY A 167 -14.71 21.12 1.04
C GLY A 167 -13.54 22.03 0.70
N TYR A 168 -12.69 22.30 1.69
CA TYR A 168 -11.63 23.30 1.59
C TYR A 168 -10.57 22.95 0.55
N ILE A 169 -10.55 21.72 0.01
CA ILE A 169 -9.71 21.37 -1.14
C ILE A 169 -9.92 22.34 -2.31
N LYS A 170 -11.14 22.87 -2.52
CA LYS A 170 -11.44 23.91 -3.51
C LYS A 170 -10.86 25.29 -3.17
N GLY A 171 -10.39 25.48 -1.95
CA GLY A 171 -9.67 26.69 -1.53
C GLY A 171 -8.22 26.74 -2.02
N TYR A 172 -7.66 25.61 -2.48
CA TYR A 172 -6.36 25.60 -3.13
C TYR A 172 -6.50 25.91 -4.62
N ILE A 173 -5.51 26.66 -5.15
CA ILE A 173 -5.36 26.87 -6.58
C ILE A 173 -5.20 25.51 -7.28
N PRO A 174 -5.85 25.27 -8.43
CA PRO A 174 -5.70 24.04 -9.21
C PRO A 174 -4.24 23.63 -9.45
N GLY A 175 -3.90 22.38 -9.16
CA GLY A 175 -2.53 21.84 -9.31
C GLY A 175 -1.61 22.07 -8.11
N ILE A 176 -2.14 22.52 -6.97
CA ILE A 176 -1.40 22.75 -5.73
C ILE A 176 -1.92 21.81 -4.63
N ARG A 177 -0.98 21.19 -3.89
CA ARG A 177 -1.24 20.29 -2.75
C ARG A 177 -2.29 19.22 -3.08
N GLU A 178 -3.33 19.06 -2.26
CA GLU A 178 -4.38 18.07 -2.44
C GLU A 178 -5.23 18.33 -3.69
N ASN A 179 -5.34 19.59 -4.14
CA ASN A 179 -6.15 19.95 -5.30
C ASN A 179 -5.41 19.70 -6.62
N GLY A 180 -5.15 18.43 -6.92
CA GLY A 180 -4.53 17.99 -8.18
C GLY A 180 -3.03 18.28 -8.31
N GLY A 181 -2.34 18.63 -7.23
CA GLY A 181 -0.88 18.54 -7.15
C GLY A 181 -0.42 17.10 -6.83
N GLN A 182 0.89 16.87 -6.83
CA GLN A 182 1.43 15.65 -6.22
C GLN A 182 1.41 15.82 -4.71
N TYR A 183 0.69 14.94 -4.01
CA TYR A 183 0.86 14.76 -2.58
C TYR A 183 1.74 13.52 -2.38
N THR A 184 3.01 13.71 -2.03
CA THR A 184 4.06 12.68 -2.15
C THR A 184 3.76 11.42 -1.33
N HIS A 185 3.04 11.54 -0.22
CA HIS A 185 2.57 10.41 0.58
C HIS A 185 1.61 9.50 -0.24
N ALA A 186 0.62 10.08 -0.93
CA ALA A 186 -0.26 9.32 -1.82
C ALA A 186 0.48 8.79 -3.05
N ALA A 187 1.40 9.58 -3.61
CA ALA A 187 2.23 9.14 -4.72
C ALA A 187 3.12 7.93 -4.36
N ALA A 188 3.62 7.87 -3.12
CA ALA A 188 4.36 6.70 -2.63
C ALA A 188 3.48 5.44 -2.61
N TRP A 189 2.18 5.55 -2.34
CA TRP A 189 1.25 4.41 -2.48
C TRP A 189 1.04 3.97 -3.92
N VAL A 190 1.11 4.88 -4.90
CA VAL A 190 1.11 4.52 -6.32
C VAL A 190 2.29 3.61 -6.64
N VAL A 191 3.49 4.00 -6.20
CA VAL A 191 4.70 3.19 -6.38
C VAL A 191 4.57 1.84 -5.68
N LEU A 192 4.08 1.82 -4.43
CA LEU A 192 3.88 0.58 -3.69
C LEU A 192 2.90 -0.36 -4.37
N ALA A 193 1.79 0.16 -4.88
CA ALA A 193 0.77 -0.62 -5.57
C ALA A 193 1.31 -1.24 -6.86
N LEU A 194 2.11 -0.51 -7.65
CA LEU A 194 2.79 -1.04 -8.83
C LEU A 194 3.77 -2.16 -8.46
N ALA A 195 4.56 -1.98 -7.40
CA ALA A 195 5.44 -3.02 -6.88
C ALA A 195 4.65 -4.28 -6.46
N ARG A 196 3.48 -4.11 -5.81
CA ARG A 196 2.60 -5.23 -5.45
C ARG A 196 2.00 -5.96 -6.65
N LEU A 197 1.79 -5.27 -7.77
CA LEU A 197 1.36 -5.86 -9.05
C LEU A 197 2.51 -6.51 -9.84
N GLY A 198 3.76 -6.33 -9.40
CA GLY A 198 4.95 -6.91 -10.05
C GLY A 198 5.59 -6.04 -11.14
N SER A 199 5.20 -4.76 -11.24
CA SER A 199 5.71 -3.81 -12.23
C SER A 199 7.02 -3.16 -11.77
N GLY A 200 8.09 -3.95 -11.58
CA GLY A 200 9.34 -3.50 -10.95
C GLY A 200 10.08 -2.39 -11.67
N ASP A 201 10.20 -2.47 -13.01
CA ASP A 201 10.82 -1.41 -13.82
C ASP A 201 10.08 -0.06 -13.64
N GLU A 202 8.75 -0.07 -13.75
CA GLU A 202 7.93 1.13 -13.59
C GLU A 202 7.89 1.62 -12.14
N ALA A 203 7.87 0.71 -11.16
CA ALA A 203 7.88 1.08 -9.74
C ALA A 203 9.14 1.89 -9.40
N VAL A 204 10.32 1.49 -9.89
CA VAL A 204 11.56 2.25 -9.64
C VAL A 204 11.63 3.53 -10.47
N GLU A 205 11.12 3.53 -11.71
CA GLU A 205 10.94 4.77 -12.49
C GLU A 205 10.16 5.81 -11.68
N LEU A 206 8.99 5.43 -11.17
CA LEU A 206 8.12 6.32 -10.41
C LEU A 206 8.70 6.66 -9.03
N PHE A 207 9.40 5.73 -8.36
CA PHE A 207 10.14 6.04 -7.13
C PHE A 207 11.19 7.14 -7.36
N HIS A 208 11.88 7.10 -8.50
CA HIS A 208 12.82 8.14 -8.88
C HIS A 208 12.15 9.48 -9.17
N MET A 209 10.91 9.51 -9.66
CA MET A 209 10.13 10.75 -9.77
C MET A 209 9.78 11.37 -8.40
N LEU A 210 9.77 10.59 -7.31
CA LEU A 210 9.50 11.10 -5.96
C LEU A 210 10.76 11.50 -5.20
N ASN A 211 11.93 11.02 -5.63
CA ASN A 211 13.17 11.20 -4.90
C ASN A 211 13.69 12.66 -5.05
N PRO A 212 13.84 13.43 -3.97
CA PRO A 212 14.27 14.83 -4.04
C PRO A 212 15.63 15.02 -4.71
N ILE A 213 16.54 14.03 -4.62
CA ILE A 213 17.86 14.08 -5.28
C ILE A 213 17.70 14.22 -6.80
N ASN A 214 16.66 13.58 -7.36
CA ASN A 214 16.41 13.60 -8.80
C ASN A 214 15.74 14.89 -9.28
N HIS A 215 15.21 15.71 -8.37
CA HIS A 215 14.67 17.04 -8.64
C HIS A 215 15.73 18.14 -8.56
N SER A 216 17.00 17.78 -8.34
CA SER A 216 18.05 18.74 -8.01
C SER A 216 19.43 18.35 -8.58
N ARG A 217 19.49 17.67 -9.73
CA ARG A 217 20.76 17.17 -10.29
C ARG A 217 21.48 18.23 -11.12
N THR A 218 20.75 19.26 -11.56
CA THR A 218 21.28 20.40 -12.30
C THR A 218 20.84 21.72 -11.66
N ALA A 219 21.54 22.81 -11.95
CA ALA A 219 21.18 24.14 -11.45
C ALA A 219 19.75 24.55 -11.83
N SER A 220 19.33 24.26 -13.06
CA SER A 220 17.96 24.55 -13.53
C SER A 220 16.91 23.71 -12.80
N GLU A 221 17.20 22.44 -12.51
CA GLU A 221 16.31 21.60 -11.70
C GLU A 221 16.20 22.13 -10.26
N VAL A 222 17.30 22.59 -9.65
CA VAL A 222 17.29 23.23 -8.32
C VAL A 222 16.45 24.51 -8.31
N GLU A 223 16.63 25.39 -9.30
CA GLU A 223 15.84 26.62 -9.45
C GLU A 223 14.34 26.35 -9.66
N LYS A 224 14.00 25.20 -10.26
CA LYS A 224 12.62 24.75 -10.44
C LYS A 224 12.04 24.17 -9.14
N TYR A 225 12.77 23.26 -8.49
CA TYR A 225 12.31 22.52 -7.30
C TYR A 225 12.18 23.43 -6.09
N MET A 226 13.08 24.41 -5.91
CA MET A 226 13.01 25.44 -4.86
C MET A 226 12.97 24.91 -3.41
N THR A 227 13.35 23.65 -3.21
CA THR A 227 13.42 22.99 -1.89
C THR A 227 14.69 22.16 -1.74
N GLU A 228 14.96 21.68 -0.53
CA GLU A 228 16.19 20.97 -0.21
C GLU A 228 16.25 19.57 -0.87
N PRO A 229 17.41 19.17 -1.44
CA PRO A 229 17.53 17.91 -2.18
C PRO A 229 17.66 16.66 -1.30
N TYR A 230 17.81 16.85 0.01
CA TYR A 230 18.07 15.81 0.99
C TYR A 230 16.85 15.52 1.90
N ALA A 231 15.75 16.24 1.72
CA ALA A 231 14.50 16.02 2.43
C ALA A 231 13.35 15.79 1.43
N VAL A 232 12.50 14.80 1.71
CA VAL A 232 11.33 14.53 0.87
C VAL A 232 10.30 15.63 1.07
N ALA A 233 9.84 16.25 -0.01
CA ALA A 233 8.74 17.22 0.02
C ALA A 233 7.39 16.53 0.27
N GLY A 234 6.53 17.20 1.02
CA GLY A 234 5.15 16.78 1.26
C GLY A 234 4.35 16.82 -0.03
N ASP A 235 4.59 17.84 -0.85
CA ASP A 235 3.91 18.04 -2.12
C ASP A 235 4.82 18.64 -3.20
N VAL A 236 4.46 18.40 -4.47
CA VAL A 236 5.11 18.98 -5.65
C VAL A 236 4.01 19.48 -6.59
N TYR A 237 4.11 20.73 -7.02
CA TYR A 237 3.03 21.39 -7.75
C TYR A 237 2.97 20.98 -9.23
N ASP A 238 1.77 20.94 -9.80
CA ASP A 238 1.53 20.81 -11.26
C ASP A 238 0.87 22.06 -11.87
N HIS A 239 0.57 23.08 -11.05
CA HIS A 239 0.07 24.37 -11.55
C HIS A 239 1.04 24.94 -12.61
N PRO A 240 0.56 25.41 -13.79
CA PRO A 240 1.44 25.81 -14.90
C PRO A 240 2.53 26.82 -14.54
N ALA A 241 2.25 27.78 -13.65
CA ALA A 241 3.22 28.78 -13.24
C ALA A 241 4.29 28.27 -12.25
N HIS A 242 4.06 27.13 -11.61
CA HIS A 242 4.90 26.61 -10.52
C HIS A 242 5.22 25.11 -10.66
N ARG A 243 5.07 24.55 -11.86
CA ARG A 243 5.20 23.12 -12.10
C ARG A 243 6.57 22.60 -11.66
N GLY A 244 6.56 21.55 -10.84
CA GLY A 244 7.75 20.90 -10.28
C GLY A 244 8.38 21.60 -9.08
N ARG A 245 7.79 22.70 -8.58
CA ARG A 245 8.20 23.31 -7.32
C ARG A 245 7.75 22.41 -6.16
N GLY A 246 8.67 22.12 -5.24
CA GLY A 246 8.39 21.45 -3.99
C GLY A 246 7.70 22.38 -2.99
N GLY A 247 6.84 21.79 -2.16
CA GLY A 247 6.15 22.42 -1.06
C GLY A 247 6.22 21.56 0.20
N TRP A 248 6.06 22.20 1.36
CA TRP A 248 5.97 21.54 2.67
C TRP A 248 7.08 20.48 2.89
N THR A 249 8.30 20.92 3.22
CA THR A 249 9.41 19.99 3.49
C THR A 249 9.49 19.59 4.96
N TRP A 250 10.31 18.58 5.24
CA TRP A 250 10.64 18.04 6.57
C TRP A 250 9.51 17.34 7.31
N TYR A 251 8.43 18.04 7.64
CA TYR A 251 7.34 17.53 8.47
C TYR A 251 6.29 16.82 7.62
N THR A 252 6.60 15.63 7.10
CA THR A 252 5.65 14.89 6.26
C THR A 252 5.74 13.38 6.44
N GLY A 253 4.57 12.72 6.40
CA GLY A 253 4.47 11.26 6.35
C GLY A 253 5.10 10.65 5.08
N SER A 254 5.37 11.46 4.05
CA SER A 254 6.03 11.03 2.82
C SER A 254 7.38 10.36 3.07
N ALA A 255 8.17 10.84 4.03
CA ALA A 255 9.47 10.24 4.34
C ALA A 255 9.35 8.79 4.82
N GLY A 256 8.39 8.52 5.71
CA GLY A 256 8.12 7.17 6.21
C GLY A 256 7.65 6.23 5.11
N TRP A 257 6.76 6.70 4.22
CA TRP A 257 6.30 5.89 3.10
C TRP A 257 7.37 5.69 2.03
N MET A 258 8.18 6.69 1.70
CA MET A 258 9.33 6.52 0.79
C MET A 258 10.29 5.44 1.31
N TYR A 259 10.57 5.44 2.61
CA TYR A 259 11.41 4.40 3.23
C TYR A 259 10.78 3.01 3.10
N ARG A 260 9.50 2.86 3.44
CA ARG A 260 8.78 1.57 3.31
C ARG A 260 8.66 1.12 1.86
N VAL A 261 8.42 2.02 0.92
CA VAL A 261 8.35 1.69 -0.51
C VAL A 261 9.69 1.18 -1.00
N GLY A 262 10.79 1.89 -0.70
CA GLY A 262 12.14 1.45 -1.07
C GLY A 262 12.48 0.10 -0.45
N LEU A 263 12.36 -0.03 0.87
CA LEU A 263 12.81 -1.21 1.61
C LEU A 263 11.86 -2.42 1.49
N GLU A 264 10.56 -2.23 1.74
CA GLU A 264 9.58 -3.32 1.83
C GLU A 264 8.86 -3.59 0.50
N GLY A 265 8.80 -2.59 -0.39
CA GLY A 265 8.12 -2.66 -1.69
C GLY A 265 9.04 -3.08 -2.82
N ILE A 266 10.13 -2.34 -3.02
CA ILE A 266 11.08 -2.54 -4.11
C ILE A 266 12.12 -3.59 -3.73
N LEU A 267 12.87 -3.37 -2.64
CA LEU A 267 13.88 -4.33 -2.16
C LEU A 267 13.23 -5.55 -1.48
N GLY A 268 11.98 -5.45 -1.04
CA GLY A 268 11.19 -6.59 -0.60
C GLY A 268 11.51 -7.14 0.80
N LEU A 269 12.34 -6.46 1.60
CA LEU A 269 12.67 -6.89 2.96
C LEU A 269 11.51 -6.60 3.92
N GLN A 270 10.92 -7.63 4.50
CA GLN A 270 9.81 -7.51 5.45
C GLN A 270 9.99 -8.45 6.64
N ARG A 271 9.95 -7.92 7.85
CA ARG A 271 9.95 -8.73 9.08
C ARG A 271 8.54 -9.16 9.46
N ARG A 272 8.38 -10.43 9.84
CA ARG A 272 7.13 -11.02 10.35
C ARG A 272 7.39 -11.90 11.56
N GLY A 273 7.17 -11.35 12.75
CA GLY A 273 7.42 -12.07 14.00
C GLY A 273 8.88 -12.52 14.12
N ALA A 274 9.07 -13.84 14.23
CA ALA A 274 10.37 -14.50 14.34
C ALA A 274 11.01 -14.87 12.99
N CYS A 275 10.42 -14.44 11.88
CA CYS A 275 10.97 -14.63 10.54
C CYS A 275 11.02 -13.30 9.78
N PHE A 276 11.67 -13.29 8.63
CA PHE A 276 11.57 -12.24 7.64
C PHE A 276 11.45 -12.84 6.23
N THR A 277 11.04 -12.01 5.28
CA THR A 277 10.92 -12.37 3.87
C THR A 277 11.69 -11.37 3.03
N VAL A 278 12.17 -11.84 1.88
CA VAL A 278 12.77 -10.99 0.85
C VAL A 278 12.03 -11.29 -0.46
N ASP A 279 11.01 -10.50 -0.77
CA ASP A 279 10.18 -10.61 -1.99
C ASP A 279 10.33 -9.34 -2.84
N PRO A 280 11.44 -9.22 -3.60
CA PRO A 280 11.75 -8.00 -4.34
C PRO A 280 10.83 -7.79 -5.54
N CYS A 281 10.52 -6.53 -5.79
CA CYS A 281 9.95 -6.05 -7.04
C CYS A 281 10.86 -4.96 -7.62
N ILE A 282 11.91 -5.40 -8.32
CA ILE A 282 13.04 -4.57 -8.78
C ILE A 282 13.03 -4.39 -10.30
N PRO A 283 13.84 -3.49 -10.86
CA PRO A 283 14.02 -3.40 -12.30
C PRO A 283 14.65 -4.66 -12.86
N SER A 284 14.21 -5.08 -14.05
CA SER A 284 14.81 -6.19 -14.79
C SER A 284 16.30 -5.95 -15.10
N SER A 285 16.71 -4.68 -15.17
CA SER A 285 18.09 -4.26 -15.41
C SER A 285 19.05 -4.57 -14.26
N TRP A 286 18.57 -4.80 -13.03
CA TRP A 286 19.42 -5.04 -11.87
C TRP A 286 19.86 -6.52 -11.81
N PRO A 287 21.15 -6.85 -12.00
CA PRO A 287 21.63 -8.22 -11.92
C PRO A 287 21.71 -8.72 -10.47
N THR A 288 22.00 -7.81 -9.54
CA THR A 288 22.16 -8.11 -8.13
C THR A 288 22.05 -6.82 -7.32
N TYR A 289 21.69 -6.95 -6.05
CA TYR A 289 21.86 -5.91 -5.03
C TYR A 289 22.11 -6.58 -3.67
N SER A 290 22.59 -5.80 -2.70
CA SER A 290 22.72 -6.26 -1.31
C SER A 290 22.05 -5.31 -0.31
N ILE A 291 21.67 -5.87 0.83
CA ILE A 291 21.17 -5.13 2.00
C ILE A 291 22.03 -5.54 3.19
N GLU A 292 22.66 -4.56 3.82
CA GLU A 292 23.23 -4.71 5.16
C GLU A 292 22.15 -4.32 6.18
N TRP A 293 21.68 -5.30 6.94
CA TRP A 293 20.61 -5.11 7.91
C TRP A 293 21.08 -5.57 9.29
N ARG A 294 20.72 -4.84 10.34
CA ARG A 294 20.99 -5.24 11.73
C ARG A 294 19.69 -5.50 12.45
N PHE A 295 19.52 -6.71 12.95
CA PHE A 295 18.43 -7.07 13.84
C PHE A 295 18.98 -7.22 15.27
N GLY A 296 18.59 -6.32 16.17
CA GLY A 296 19.16 -6.27 17.51
C GLY A 296 20.68 -6.04 17.47
N THR A 297 21.44 -7.03 17.92
CA THR A 297 22.92 -7.04 17.88
C THR A 297 23.50 -7.78 16.68
N THR A 298 22.64 -8.42 15.88
CA THR A 298 23.03 -9.41 14.87
C THR A 298 23.03 -8.81 13.47
N PRO A 299 24.19 -8.79 12.78
CA PRO A 299 24.27 -8.30 11.41
C PRO A 299 23.87 -9.37 10.38
N TYR A 300 23.11 -8.94 9.38
CA TYR A 300 22.67 -9.72 8.23
C TYR A 300 23.18 -9.06 6.95
N THR A 301 23.89 -9.83 6.14
CA THR A 301 24.21 -9.46 4.76
C THR A 301 23.31 -10.25 3.82
N ILE A 302 22.35 -9.57 3.20
CA ILE A 302 21.39 -10.17 2.27
C ILE A 302 21.85 -9.84 0.85
N VAL A 303 22.14 -10.86 0.05
CA VAL A 303 22.48 -10.71 -1.37
C VAL A 303 21.33 -11.26 -2.21
N VAL A 304 20.84 -10.45 -3.13
CA VAL A 304 19.79 -10.84 -4.07
C VAL A 304 20.38 -10.89 -5.46
N GLU A 305 20.13 -11.99 -6.17
CA GLU A 305 20.62 -12.27 -7.51
C GLU A 305 19.44 -12.38 -8.48
N ASN A 306 19.58 -11.82 -9.68
CA ASN A 306 18.55 -11.80 -10.72
C ASN A 306 19.07 -12.33 -12.06
N PRO A 307 19.44 -13.62 -12.14
CA PRO A 307 20.02 -14.20 -13.34
C PRO A 307 19.08 -14.16 -14.55
N GLU A 308 17.77 -14.28 -14.31
CA GLU A 308 16.73 -14.29 -15.35
C GLU A 308 16.18 -12.88 -15.69
N ARG A 309 16.73 -11.81 -15.10
CA ARG A 309 16.31 -10.41 -15.36
C ARG A 309 14.81 -10.19 -15.17
N ARG A 310 14.23 -10.79 -14.14
CA ARG A 310 12.81 -10.67 -13.81
C ARG A 310 12.58 -9.48 -12.88
N CYS A 311 11.40 -8.88 -12.96
CA CYS A 311 11.02 -7.86 -12.00
C CYS A 311 10.70 -8.43 -10.62
N ARG A 312 10.21 -9.68 -10.55
CA ARG A 312 9.74 -10.32 -9.31
C ARG A 312 9.76 -11.84 -9.46
N GLY A 313 9.65 -12.54 -8.32
CA GLY A 313 9.49 -13.98 -8.22
C GLY A 313 10.76 -14.63 -7.69
N VAL A 314 10.70 -15.16 -6.47
CA VAL A 314 11.85 -15.79 -5.81
C VAL A 314 11.87 -17.29 -6.11
N ALA A 315 12.96 -17.78 -6.68
CA ALA A 315 13.15 -19.19 -6.98
C ALA A 315 13.72 -19.95 -5.77
N SER A 316 14.66 -19.36 -5.03
CA SER A 316 15.27 -19.98 -3.86
C SER A 316 15.83 -18.96 -2.86
N ALA A 317 16.02 -19.40 -1.63
CA ALA A 317 16.72 -18.68 -0.58
C ALA A 317 17.62 -19.63 0.22
N GLU A 318 18.73 -19.09 0.72
CA GLU A 318 19.68 -19.76 1.62
C GLU A 318 20.00 -18.85 2.80
N LEU A 319 20.13 -19.43 4.00
CA LEU A 319 20.66 -18.80 5.21
C LEU A 319 21.92 -19.57 5.62
N ASP A 320 23.06 -18.87 5.66
CA ASP A 320 24.38 -19.44 5.97
C ASP A 320 24.73 -20.67 5.13
N GLY A 321 24.35 -20.64 3.85
CA GLY A 321 24.57 -21.73 2.88
C GLY A 321 23.60 -22.91 2.99
N SER A 322 22.67 -22.89 3.94
CA SER A 322 21.62 -23.89 4.06
C SER A 322 20.32 -23.42 3.39
N PRO A 323 19.57 -24.27 2.67
CA PRO A 323 18.29 -23.90 2.09
C PRO A 323 17.31 -23.34 3.12
N ALA A 324 16.60 -22.27 2.78
CA ALA A 324 15.58 -21.64 3.60
C ALA A 324 14.29 -21.42 2.79
N ASP A 325 13.14 -21.36 3.47
CA ASP A 325 11.89 -20.93 2.83
C ASP A 325 11.95 -19.42 2.57
N PRO A 326 11.88 -18.94 1.31
CA PRO A 326 11.86 -17.52 1.00
C PRO A 326 10.70 -16.75 1.65
N ALA A 327 9.59 -17.45 1.95
CA ALA A 327 8.41 -16.87 2.58
C ALA A 327 8.51 -16.80 4.11
N ALA A 328 9.55 -17.39 4.71
CA ALA A 328 9.72 -17.46 6.16
C ALA A 328 11.18 -17.72 6.57
N ILE A 329 12.11 -16.86 6.18
CA ILE A 329 13.52 -16.98 6.56
C ILE A 329 13.64 -16.75 8.08
N PRO A 330 14.24 -17.68 8.85
CA PRO A 330 14.36 -17.53 10.29
C PRO A 330 15.16 -16.27 10.69
N LEU A 331 14.72 -15.61 11.75
CA LEU A 331 15.38 -14.44 12.33
C LEU A 331 15.94 -14.77 13.72
N SER A 332 17.22 -14.50 13.94
CA SER A 332 17.98 -14.73 15.17
C SER A 332 18.64 -13.43 15.65
N ASP A 333 18.74 -13.26 16.97
CA ASP A 333 19.56 -12.22 17.59
C ASP A 333 20.67 -12.86 18.44
N ASP A 334 21.59 -13.59 17.81
CA ASP A 334 22.67 -14.35 18.47
C ASP A 334 24.03 -13.62 18.47
N GLY A 335 24.08 -12.42 17.91
CA GLY A 335 25.26 -11.57 17.76
C GLY A 335 26.21 -12.00 16.64
N ARG A 336 25.90 -13.05 15.87
CA ARG A 336 26.77 -13.58 14.81
C ARG A 336 26.38 -13.01 13.45
N PRO A 337 27.35 -12.79 12.55
CA PRO A 337 27.03 -12.39 11.18
C PRO A 337 26.34 -13.53 10.44
N HIS A 338 25.17 -13.24 9.88
CA HIS A 338 24.42 -14.15 9.02
C HIS A 338 24.48 -13.69 7.57
N ARG A 339 24.61 -14.64 6.64
CA ARG A 339 24.57 -14.38 5.20
C ARG A 339 23.33 -15.01 4.59
N VAL A 340 22.56 -14.19 3.88
CA VAL A 340 21.35 -14.62 3.19
C VAL A 340 21.58 -14.47 1.70
N ARG A 341 21.29 -15.51 0.93
CA ARG A 341 21.31 -15.46 -0.53
C ARG A 341 19.91 -15.71 -1.06
N VAL A 342 19.41 -14.83 -1.92
CA VAL A 342 18.09 -14.93 -2.54
C VAL A 342 18.27 -14.89 -4.04
N VAL A 343 17.66 -15.83 -4.76
CA VAL A 343 17.75 -15.89 -6.22
C VAL A 343 16.37 -15.71 -6.82
N LEU A 344 16.23 -14.68 -7.65
CA LEU A 344 15.04 -14.45 -8.47
C LEU A 344 15.01 -15.45 -9.65
N GLY A 345 13.81 -15.87 -10.03
CA GLY A 345 13.59 -16.76 -11.17
C GLY A 345 12.11 -17.10 -11.34
N ALA A 346 11.81 -18.16 -12.09
CA ALA A 346 10.48 -18.77 -12.10
C ALA A 346 10.15 -19.45 -10.76
N GLY A 347 9.91 -18.64 -9.72
CA GLY A 347 9.38 -19.12 -8.45
C GLY A 347 7.97 -19.68 -8.59
N ARG A 348 7.56 -20.59 -7.69
CA ARG A 348 6.17 -21.03 -7.56
C ARG A 348 5.30 -19.78 -7.37
N ASP A 349 4.28 -19.58 -8.22
CA ASP A 349 3.30 -18.51 -8.05
C ASP A 349 2.66 -18.65 -6.66
N VAL A 350 3.14 -17.87 -5.68
CA VAL A 350 2.41 -17.65 -4.44
C VAL A 350 1.40 -16.56 -4.78
N PRO A 351 0.09 -16.85 -4.75
CA PRO A 351 -0.91 -15.83 -5.04
C PRO A 351 -0.69 -14.64 -4.12
N SER A 352 -0.63 -13.45 -4.71
CA SER A 352 -0.74 -12.19 -3.97
C SER A 352 -2.18 -12.08 -3.45
N GLY A 353 -2.46 -12.74 -2.32
CA GLY A 353 -3.78 -12.77 -1.73
C GLY A 353 -3.77 -13.38 -0.33
N SER A 354 -3.79 -12.50 0.68
CA SER A 354 -3.97 -12.77 2.11
C SER A 354 -2.92 -13.69 2.80
N PRO A 355 -2.61 -13.45 4.09
CA PRO A 355 -1.59 -14.22 4.80
C PRO A 355 -2.06 -15.66 5.03
N ARG A 356 -1.35 -16.65 4.48
CA ARG A 356 -1.41 -18.01 5.02
C ARG A 356 -0.72 -18.00 6.38
N THR A 357 -1.46 -18.37 7.42
CA THR A 357 -0.91 -18.51 8.77
C THR A 357 -0.25 -19.90 8.92
N PRO A 358 0.70 -20.09 9.85
CA PRO A 358 1.35 -21.38 10.09
C PRO A 358 0.42 -22.51 10.57
N ALA A 359 -0.90 -22.28 10.69
CA ALA A 359 -1.86 -23.26 11.19
C ALA A 359 -2.23 -24.35 10.16
N ASP A 360 -1.92 -24.16 8.87
CA ASP A 360 -2.30 -25.12 7.80
C ASP A 360 -1.34 -26.33 7.65
N GLN A 361 -0.34 -26.49 8.53
CA GLN A 361 0.62 -27.62 8.45
C GLN A 361 0.63 -28.56 9.67
N ALA A 362 -0.30 -28.42 10.61
CA ALA A 362 -0.45 -29.35 11.73
C ALA A 362 -1.59 -30.35 11.48
N GLY A 363 -1.42 -31.24 10.51
CA GLY A 363 -2.46 -32.18 10.09
C GLY A 363 -1.93 -33.51 9.58
N ALA A 364 -0.98 -34.13 10.28
CA ALA A 364 -0.62 -35.54 10.08
C ALA A 364 0.05 -36.11 11.34
N HIS A 365 -0.74 -36.47 12.35
CA HIS A 365 -0.25 -37.39 13.38
C HIS A 365 -0.32 -38.83 12.83
N PRO A 366 0.76 -39.63 12.95
CA PRO A 366 0.73 -41.03 12.54
C PRO A 366 -0.10 -41.84 13.54
N SER A 367 -1.07 -42.59 13.01
CA SER A 367 -1.88 -43.55 13.76
C SER A 367 -0.99 -44.61 14.40
N ARG A 368 -0.98 -44.69 15.74
CA ARG A 368 -0.47 -45.86 16.47
C ARG A 368 -1.59 -46.91 16.56
N ALA A 369 -1.25 -48.12 16.15
CA ALA A 369 -2.06 -49.34 16.29
C ALA A 369 -2.02 -49.86 17.76
N PRO A 370 -2.87 -50.85 18.12
CA PRO A 370 -3.52 -50.94 19.44
C PRO A 370 -2.73 -51.73 20.49
N GLU A 371 -2.98 -51.42 21.77
CA GLU A 371 -2.63 -52.29 22.91
C GLU A 371 -3.78 -53.25 23.26
N PRO A 372 -3.46 -54.46 23.78
CA PRO A 372 -4.44 -55.51 24.03
C PRO A 372 -5.12 -55.42 25.40
N SER A 373 -6.30 -56.02 25.43
CA SER A 373 -7.16 -56.39 26.56
C SER A 373 -6.51 -56.64 27.93
N ALA A 374 -7.13 -56.10 28.98
CA ALA A 374 -7.16 -56.67 30.33
C ALA A 374 -8.57 -56.57 30.94
N HIS A 375 -9.08 -57.75 31.28
CA HIS A 375 -10.24 -58.21 32.06
C HIS A 375 -11.13 -57.23 32.86
N GLY A 376 -12.43 -57.55 32.83
CA GLY A 376 -13.49 -57.09 33.73
C GLY A 376 -14.85 -57.45 33.20
#